data_AF-A0A418STL4-F1
#
_entry.id   AF-A0A418STL4-F1
#
_cell.length_a   1.000
_cell.length_b   1.000
_cell.length_c   1.000
_cell.angle_alpha   90.00
_cell.angle_beta   90.00
_cell.angle_gamma   90.00
#
_symmetry.space_group_name_H-M   'P 1'
#
loop_
_entity.id
_entity.type
_entity.pdbx_description
1 polymer ?
#
loop_
_entity_poly.entity_id
_entity_poly.type
_entity_poly.pdbx_seq_one_letter_code
_entity_poly.pdbx_strand_id
1 'polypeptide(L)'
;MPASTDWRSPRYAEQFKTLDRARMTFQFLRRNRDYRAEYSRIRPQIGQAGTGDDSRGKEIARMARRWGLLFPGRSRPSGPGGPAALAA
;
A
#
# COMPACT_ATOMS: atom_id res chain seq x y z
N MET A 1 -19.86 10.77 30.21
CA MET A 1 -19.14 9.77 29.41
C MET A 1 -19.64 9.87 27.98
N PRO A 2 -18.80 9.98 26.94
CA PRO A 2 -19.30 9.93 25.58
C PRO A 2 -19.95 8.55 25.36
N ALA A 3 -21.11 8.54 24.70
CA ALA A 3 -21.84 7.31 24.40
C ALA A 3 -20.89 6.31 23.75
N SER A 4 -20.76 5.13 24.35
CA SER A 4 -19.97 4.04 23.78
C SER A 4 -20.50 3.76 22.38
N THR A 5 -19.69 4.03 21.36
CA THR A 5 -20.02 3.72 19.97
C THR A 5 -20.40 2.25 19.89
N ASP A 6 -21.70 1.98 19.71
CA ASP A 6 -22.21 0.63 19.58
C ASP A 6 -21.84 0.08 18.19
N TRP A 7 -20.67 -0.53 18.14
CA TRP A 7 -20.08 -1.13 16.94
C TRP A 7 -20.89 -2.33 16.41
N ARG A 8 -21.84 -2.86 17.21
CA ARG A 8 -22.79 -3.90 16.78
C ARG A 8 -24.06 -3.33 16.18
N SER A 9 -24.20 -2.00 16.12
CA SER A 9 -25.37 -1.41 15.47
C SER A 9 -25.42 -1.79 13.97
N PRO A 10 -26.63 -1.98 13.41
CA PRO A 10 -26.80 -2.36 12.00
C PRO A 10 -26.09 -1.42 11.03
N ARG A 11 -25.97 -0.14 11.39
CA ARG A 11 -25.25 0.89 10.63
C ARG A 11 -23.79 0.50 10.36
N TYR A 12 -23.11 -0.06 11.36
CA TYR A 12 -21.72 -0.51 11.19
C TYR A 12 -21.66 -1.82 10.41
N ALA A 13 -22.61 -2.73 10.60
CA ALA A 13 -22.68 -3.96 9.81
C ALA A 13 -22.81 -3.65 8.29
N GLU A 14 -23.66 -2.70 7.90
CA GLU A 14 -23.77 -2.26 6.51
C GLU A 14 -22.49 -1.57 5.99
N GLN A 15 -21.83 -0.76 6.82
CA GLN A 15 -20.53 -0.17 6.42
C GLN A 15 -19.44 -1.23 6.25
N PHE A 16 -19.38 -2.23 7.13
CA PHE A 16 -18.38 -3.30 7.06
C PHE A 16 -18.64 -4.30 5.93
N LYS A 17 -19.90 -4.51 5.52
CA LYS A 17 -20.24 -5.33 4.34
C LYS A 17 -19.55 -4.85 3.05
N THR A 18 -19.31 -3.54 2.92
CA THR A 18 -18.65 -2.96 1.75
C THR A 18 -17.12 -3.07 1.80
N LEU A 19 -16.55 -3.41 2.96
CA LEU A 19 -15.11 -3.59 3.14
C LEU A 19 -14.77 -5.05 2.89
N ASP A 20 -14.19 -5.33 1.72
CA ASP A 20 -13.55 -6.61 1.47
C ASP A 20 -12.54 -6.95 2.59
N ARG A 21 -12.32 -8.25 2.85
CA ARG A 21 -11.44 -8.75 3.92
C ARG A 21 -10.06 -8.10 3.85
N ALA A 22 -9.52 -7.89 2.65
CA ALA A 22 -8.24 -7.20 2.44
C ALA A 22 -8.27 -5.73 2.84
N ARG A 23 -9.40 -5.04 2.59
CA ARG A 23 -9.60 -3.66 3.04
C ARG A 23 -9.70 -3.58 4.55
N MET A 24 -10.33 -4.56 5.20
CA MET A 24 -10.48 -4.59 6.66
C MET A 24 -9.14 -4.82 7.38
N THR A 25 -8.30 -5.75 6.92
CA THR A 25 -6.96 -5.97 7.50
C THR A 25 -6.07 -4.73 7.37
N PHE A 26 -6.15 -4.02 6.25
CA PHE A 26 -5.44 -2.75 6.05
C PHE A 26 -5.84 -1.67 7.07
N GLN A 27 -7.09 -1.69 7.58
CA GLN A 27 -7.53 -0.75 8.60
C GLN A 27 -6.81 -0.91 9.94
N PHE A 28 -6.42 -2.14 10.29
CA PHE A 28 -5.65 -2.42 11.50
C PHE A 28 -4.20 -2.00 11.31
N LEU A 29 -3.63 -2.33 10.14
CA LEU A 29 -2.26 -1.97 9.82
C LEU A 29 -2.04 -0.45 9.84
N ARG A 30 -2.94 0.34 9.23
CA ARG A 30 -2.80 1.81 9.23
C ARG A 30 -2.97 2.47 10.60
N ARG A 31 -3.53 1.75 11.59
CA ARG A 31 -3.68 2.24 12.97
C ARG A 31 -2.47 1.91 13.84
N ASN A 32 -1.61 1.00 13.40
CA ASN A 32 -0.37 0.67 14.10
C ASN A 32 0.63 1.85 13.98
N ARG A 33 1.13 2.33 15.13
CA ARG A 33 2.05 3.49 15.20
C ARG A 33 3.40 3.19 14.56
N ASP A 34 3.93 1.99 14.78
CA ASP A 34 5.23 1.57 14.24
C ASP A 34 5.15 1.44 12.72
N TYR A 35 4.05 0.87 12.22
CA TYR A 35 3.79 0.82 10.79
C TYR A 35 3.74 2.23 10.18
N ARG A 36 3.04 3.18 10.83
CA ARG A 36 2.97 4.56 10.33
C ARG A 36 4.34 5.25 10.32
N ALA A 37 5.15 5.05 11.35
CA ALA A 37 6.49 5.63 11.42
C ALA A 37 7.39 5.07 10.30
N GLU A 38 7.37 3.75 10.11
CA GLU A 38 8.15 3.07 9.07
C GLU A 38 7.66 3.45 7.67
N TYR A 39 6.34 3.46 7.45
CA TYR A 39 5.73 3.87 6.18
C TYR A 39 6.06 5.31 5.82
N SER A 40 5.98 6.26 6.76
CA SER A 40 6.32 7.67 6.53
C SER A 40 7.77 7.86 6.12
N ARG A 41 8.69 7.04 6.66
CA ARG A 41 10.12 7.07 6.28
C ARG A 41 10.34 6.60 4.84
N ILE A 42 9.65 5.54 4.42
CA ILE A 42 9.85 4.96 3.09
C ILE A 42 8.96 5.58 2.00
N ARG A 43 7.83 6.20 2.35
CA ARG A 43 6.85 6.78 1.42
C ARG A 43 7.46 7.72 0.36
N PRO A 44 8.43 8.61 0.68
CA PRO A 44 9.08 9.45 -0.33
C PRO A 44 9.83 8.64 -1.40
N GLN A 45 10.27 7.42 -1.04
CA GLN A 45 11.01 6.52 -1.91
C GLN A 45 10.06 5.63 -2.75
N ILE A 46 8.84 5.38 -2.25
CA ILE A 46 7.77 4.66 -2.97
C ILE A 46 7.26 5.56 -4.11
N GLY A 47 7.91 5.48 -5.26
CA GLY A 47 7.63 6.40 -6.37
C GLY A 47 8.80 6.55 -7.32
N GLN A 48 10.01 6.58 -6.75
CA GLN A 48 11.28 6.86 -7.44
C GLN A 48 12.06 5.60 -7.81
N ALA A 49 11.42 4.43 -7.85
CA ALA A 49 12.04 3.11 -8.06
C ALA A 49 12.65 2.89 -9.47
N GLY A 50 12.92 3.95 -10.23
CA GLY A 50 13.67 3.91 -11.48
C GLY A 50 15.13 4.35 -11.34
N THR A 51 15.53 4.91 -10.21
CA THR A 51 16.88 5.47 -10.04
C THR A 51 17.78 4.50 -9.29
N GLY A 52 18.24 3.42 -9.96
CA GLY A 52 19.48 2.65 -9.74
C GLY A 52 19.93 2.20 -8.34
N ASP A 53 19.23 2.53 -7.25
CA ASP A 53 19.68 2.37 -5.88
C ASP A 53 19.02 1.12 -5.27
N ASP A 54 19.72 0.00 -5.40
CA ASP A 54 19.36 -1.32 -4.87
C ASP A 54 19.08 -1.29 -3.35
N SER A 55 19.63 -0.31 -2.62
CA SER A 55 19.38 -0.12 -1.19
C SER A 55 17.90 0.20 -0.90
N ARG A 56 17.25 1.01 -1.74
CA ARG A 56 15.84 1.42 -1.56
C ARG A 56 14.88 0.27 -1.81
N GLY A 57 15.16 -0.52 -2.86
CA GLY A 57 14.42 -1.74 -3.14
C GLY A 57 14.47 -2.72 -1.95
N LYS A 58 15.65 -2.85 -1.33
CA LYS A 58 15.86 -3.67 -0.12
C LYS A 58 15.11 -3.14 1.11
N GLU A 59 15.09 -1.81 1.35
CA GLU A 59 14.30 -1.22 2.45
C GLU A 59 12.80 -1.49 2.28
N ILE A 60 12.25 -1.26 1.07
CA ILE A 60 10.84 -1.53 0.78
C ILE A 60 10.53 -3.03 0.93
N ALA A 61 11.38 -3.92 0.41
CA ALA A 61 11.20 -5.36 0.52
C ALA A 61 11.34 -5.87 1.97
N ARG A 62 12.19 -5.26 2.78
CA ARG A 62 12.31 -5.56 4.22
C ARG A 62 11.03 -5.16 4.96
N MET A 63 10.52 -3.94 4.73
CA MET A 63 9.28 -3.49 5.33
C MET A 63 8.10 -4.37 4.90
N ALA A 64 8.03 -4.72 3.61
CA ALA A 64 7.00 -5.59 3.07
C ALA A 64 6.94 -6.95 3.80
N ARG A 65 8.10 -7.60 3.96
CA ARG A 65 8.22 -8.87 4.70
C ARG A 65 7.82 -8.74 6.16
N ARG A 66 8.22 -7.64 6.83
CA ARG A 66 7.90 -7.40 8.25
C ARG A 66 6.40 -7.26 8.49
N TRP A 67 5.68 -6.59 7.58
CA TRP A 67 4.25 -6.29 7.74
C TRP A 67 3.32 -7.21 6.94
N GLY A 68 3.86 -8.25 6.28
CA GLY A 68 3.08 -9.17 5.45
C GLY A 68 2.45 -8.52 4.22
N LEU A 69 3.09 -7.48 3.68
CA LEU A 69 2.59 -6.76 2.51
C LEU A 69 3.18 -7.31 1.22
N LEU A 70 2.35 -7.32 0.17
CA LEU A 70 2.79 -7.51 -1.20
C LEU A 70 2.56 -6.18 -1.93
N PHE A 71 3.65 -5.51 -2.27
CA PHE A 71 3.57 -4.39 -3.21
C PHE A 71 3.61 -4.99 -4.61
N PRO A 72 2.63 -4.70 -5.49
CA PRO A 72 2.76 -5.06 -6.89
C PRO A 72 4.09 -4.49 -7.39
N GLY A 73 5.02 -5.37 -7.75
CA GLY A 73 6.18 -4.96 -8.52
C GLY A 73 5.62 -4.24 -9.74
N ARG A 74 6.09 -3.02 -10.01
CA ARG A 74 5.60 -2.26 -11.17
C ARG A 74 5.68 -3.17 -12.37
N SER A 75 4.65 -3.14 -13.22
CA SER A 75 4.79 -3.61 -14.58
C SER A 75 6.04 -2.93 -15.13
N ARG A 76 7.10 -3.71 -15.38
CA ARG A 76 8.21 -3.21 -16.20
C ARG A 76 7.57 -2.66 -17.48
N PRO A 77 7.96 -1.48 -17.99
CA PRO A 77 7.58 -1.12 -19.34
C PRO A 77 8.00 -2.30 -20.23
N SER A 78 7.01 -2.98 -20.79
CA SER A 78 7.20 -4.15 -21.62
C SER A 78 7.81 -3.69 -22.93
N GLY A 79 9.15 -3.71 -23.04
CA GLY A 79 9.86 -3.68 -24.32
C GLY A 79 9.83 -2.35 -25.11
N PRO A 80 10.63 -2.26 -26.19
CA PRO A 80 11.06 -1.00 -26.78
C PRO A 80 10.00 -0.45 -27.75
N GLY A 81 9.09 0.37 -27.26
CA GLY A 81 8.27 1.26 -28.09
C GLY A 81 8.97 2.60 -28.26
N GLY A 82 9.97 2.68 -29.15
CA GLY A 82 10.50 3.97 -29.59
C GLY A 82 9.44 4.81 -30.31
N PRO A 83 9.59 6.14 -30.39
CA PRO A 83 8.63 7.07 -31.00
C PRO A 83 8.57 7.00 -32.55
N ALA A 84 8.71 5.81 -33.13
CA ALA A 84 8.67 5.58 -34.58
C ALA A 84 7.38 4.89 -35.07
N ALA A 85 6.48 4.49 -34.18
CA ALA A 85 5.26 3.74 -34.56
C ALA A 85 3.99 4.60 -34.71
N LEU A 86 4.12 5.93 -34.82
CA LEU A 86 3.01 6.88 -35.02
C LEU A 86 3.07 7.62 -36.36
N ALA A 87 3.84 7.10 -37.33
CA ALA A 87 3.84 7.58 -38.71
C ALA A 87 3.78 6.39 -39.68
N ALA A 88 2.56 5.92 -39.96
CA ALA A 88 2.19 5.21 -41.18
C ALA A 88 0.72 5.48 -41.46
#